data_AF-D4XJ16-F1
#
_entry.id   AF-D4XJ16-F1
#
_cell.length_a   1.000
_cell.length_b   1.000
_cell.length_c   1.000
_cell.angle_alpha   90.00
_cell.angle_beta   90.00
_cell.angle_gamma   90.00
#
_symmetry.space_group_name_H-M   'P 1'
#
loop_
_entity.id
_entity.type
_entity.pdbx_description
1 polymer ?
#
loop_
_entity_poly.entity_id
_entity_poly.type
_entity_poly.pdbx_seq_one_letter_code
_entity_poly.pdbx_strand_id
1 'polypeptide(L)'
;MKTVAIEQLGKLSGVEEARLLREIDVAFSSDEGTAVREHLAAGRSIYYREESTPAGLVIRRNPDGSRQLVKFTAQRTELVICELAAA
;
A
#
# COMPACT_ATOMS: atom_id res chain seq x y z
N MET A 1 9.92 -16.89 -0.67
CA MET A 1 8.58 -16.72 -0.04
C MET A 1 7.65 -17.79 -0.58
N LYS A 2 6.94 -18.52 0.28
CA LYS A 2 5.94 -19.48 -0.17
C LYS A 2 4.69 -18.75 -0.67
N THR A 3 4.17 -19.12 -1.83
CA THR A 3 2.90 -18.56 -2.33
C THR A 3 1.73 -19.06 -1.48
N VAL A 4 0.92 -18.14 -0.98
CA VAL A 4 -0.32 -18.43 -0.25
C VAL A 4 -1.47 -17.75 -1.01
N ALA A 5 -2.50 -18.52 -1.35
CA ALA A 5 -3.69 -17.96 -1.98
C ALA A 5 -4.48 -17.11 -0.97
N ILE A 6 -5.04 -15.97 -1.40
CA ILE A 6 -5.72 -15.01 -0.52
C ILE A 6 -6.87 -15.68 0.26
N GLU A 7 -7.57 -16.63 -0.36
CA GLU A 7 -8.69 -17.38 0.20
C GLU A 7 -8.27 -18.34 1.34
N GLN A 8 -6.98 -18.59 1.49
CA GLN A 8 -6.42 -19.45 2.53
C GLN A 8 -5.94 -18.66 3.74
N LEU A 9 -5.83 -17.34 3.66
CA LEU A 9 -5.30 -16.50 4.75
C LEU A 9 -6.12 -16.66 6.04
N GLY A 10 -7.46 -16.67 5.94
CA GLY A 10 -8.35 -16.86 7.09
C GLY A 10 -8.40 -18.30 7.65
N LYS A 11 -7.64 -19.23 7.06
CA LYS A 11 -7.58 -20.65 7.47
C LYS A 11 -6.23 -21.03 8.07
N LEU A 12 -5.27 -20.10 8.10
CA LEU A 12 -3.97 -20.35 8.68
C LEU A 12 -4.11 -20.55 10.19
N SER A 13 -3.42 -21.56 10.71
CA SER A 13 -3.20 -21.64 12.15
C SER A 13 -2.31 -20.49 12.60
N GLY A 14 -2.35 -20.12 13.89
CA GLY A 14 -1.53 -19.03 14.41
C GLY A 14 -0.02 -19.23 14.22
N VAL A 15 0.45 -20.48 14.16
CA VAL A 15 1.85 -20.81 13.86
C VAL A 15 2.20 -20.53 12.39
N GLU A 16 1.30 -20.87 11.47
CA GLU A 16 1.48 -20.60 10.04
C GLU A 16 1.40 -19.12 9.73
N GLU A 17 0.48 -18.40 10.38
CA GLU A 17 0.36 -16.95 10.28
C GLU A 17 1.65 -16.26 10.77
N ALA A 18 2.11 -16.59 11.98
CA ALA A 18 3.34 -16.03 12.53
C ALA A 18 4.56 -16.30 11.64
N ARG A 19 4.62 -17.47 11.00
CA ARG A 19 5.66 -17.80 10.03
C ARG A 19 5.52 -16.94 8.77
N LEU A 20 4.33 -16.83 8.21
CA LEU A 20 4.08 -16.03 7.01
C LEU A 20 4.45 -14.57 7.23
N LEU A 21 4.05 -13.99 8.36
CA LEU A 21 4.38 -12.60 8.71
C LEU A 21 5.90 -12.39 8.80
N ARG A 22 6.65 -13.31 9.40
CA ARG A 22 8.12 -13.23 9.41
C ARG A 22 8.73 -13.30 8.01
N GLU A 23 8.22 -14.18 7.14
CA GLU A 23 8.70 -14.27 5.76
C GLU A 23 8.41 -12.97 4.98
N ILE A 24 7.28 -12.33 5.27
CA ILE A 24 6.90 -11.03 4.71
C ILE A 24 7.81 -9.92 5.23
N ASP A 25 8.07 -9.85 6.54
CA ASP A 25 8.98 -8.85 7.13
C ASP A 25 10.38 -8.93 6.53
N VAL A 26 10.91 -10.16 6.37
CA VAL A 26 12.20 -10.38 5.70
C VAL A 26 12.15 -9.91 4.24
N ALA A 27 11.09 -10.22 3.50
CA ALA A 27 10.94 -9.76 2.13
C ALA A 27 10.93 -8.22 2.04
N PHE A 28 10.16 -7.54 2.89
CA PHE A 28 10.08 -6.09 2.93
C PHE A 28 11.38 -5.42 3.39
N SER A 29 12.19 -6.06 4.24
CA SER A 29 13.49 -5.54 4.65
C SER A 29 14.49 -5.37 3.50
N SER A 30 14.25 -6.05 2.39
CA SER A 30 15.03 -5.96 1.14
C SER A 30 14.25 -5.33 -0.01
N ASP A 31 13.05 -4.78 0.25
CA ASP A 31 12.26 -4.12 -0.78
C ASP A 31 12.83 -2.74 -1.07
N GLU A 32 13.49 -2.64 -2.21
CA GLU A 32 14.02 -1.38 -2.72
C GLU A 32 12.93 -0.49 -3.34
N GLY A 33 11.65 -0.87 -3.31
CA GLY A 33 10.55 -0.09 -3.89
C GLY A 33 10.47 -0.15 -5.41
N THR A 34 10.92 -1.25 -6.02
CA THR A 34 10.96 -1.42 -7.49
C THR A 34 9.56 -1.35 -8.10
N ALA A 35 8.57 -2.01 -7.49
CA ALA A 35 7.19 -1.96 -7.97
C ALA A 35 6.63 -0.53 -7.96
N VAL A 36 6.92 0.25 -6.91
CA VAL A 36 6.52 1.66 -6.85
C VAL A 36 7.11 2.45 -8.01
N ARG A 37 8.41 2.30 -8.26
CA ARG A 37 9.09 2.97 -9.39
C ARG A 37 8.51 2.59 -10.74
N GLU A 38 8.28 1.30 -10.98
CA GLU A 38 7.71 0.81 -12.24
C GLU A 38 6.30 1.33 -12.49
N HIS A 39 5.46 1.40 -11.44
CA HIS A 39 4.12 1.97 -11.55
C HIS A 39 4.16 3.46 -11.88
N LEU A 40 4.97 4.24 -11.18
CA LEU A 40 5.12 5.67 -11.43
C LEU A 40 5.71 5.95 -12.81
N ALA A 41 6.74 5.20 -13.22
CA ALA A 41 7.33 5.30 -14.56
C ALA A 41 6.34 4.95 -15.68
N ALA A 42 5.38 4.07 -15.41
CA ALA A 42 4.28 3.75 -16.33
C ALA A 42 3.13 4.78 -16.29
N GLY A 43 3.29 5.91 -15.60
CA GLY A 43 2.24 6.94 -15.50
C GLY A 43 1.07 6.57 -14.59
N ARG A 44 1.24 5.56 -13.71
CA ARG A 44 0.18 5.11 -12.80
C ARG A 44 0.43 5.66 -11.39
N SER A 45 -0.54 6.36 -10.84
CA SER A 45 -0.51 6.76 -9.43
C SER A 45 -0.55 5.53 -8.52
N ILE A 46 0.10 5.64 -7.37
CA ILE A 46 0.08 4.62 -6.32
C ILE A 46 -0.68 5.15 -5.10
N TYR A 47 -1.27 4.25 -4.33
CA TYR A 47 -2.05 4.57 -3.14
C TYR A 47 -1.50 3.79 -1.96
N TYR A 48 -1.23 4.48 -0.85
CA TYR A 48 -0.67 3.87 0.35
C TYR A 48 -1.07 4.65 1.61
N ARG A 49 -0.72 4.13 2.78
CA ARG A 49 -0.88 4.81 4.07
C ARG A 49 0.46 4.81 4.80
N GLU A 50 0.74 5.90 5.47
CA GLU A 50 1.81 6.04 6.47
C GLU A 50 1.20 5.96 7.87
N GLU A 51 2.02 5.77 8.91
CA GLU A 51 1.55 5.72 10.30
C GLU A 51 0.75 6.98 10.69
N SER A 52 1.14 8.14 10.17
CA SER A 52 0.49 9.43 10.36
C SER A 52 -0.79 9.61 9.53
N THR A 53 -1.11 8.70 8.61
CA THR A 53 -2.25 8.85 7.69
C THR A 53 -3.57 8.65 8.44
N PRO A 54 -4.45 9.67 8.51
CA PRO A 54 -5.70 9.57 9.26
C PRO A 54 -6.59 8.41 8.82
N ALA A 55 -7.38 7.88 9.75
CA ALA A 55 -8.29 6.78 9.48
C ALA A 55 -9.31 7.13 8.38
N GLY A 56 -9.52 6.21 7.45
CA GLY A 56 -10.43 6.40 6.31
C GLY A 56 -9.86 7.26 5.17
N LEU A 57 -8.61 7.71 5.27
CA LEU A 57 -7.89 8.42 4.22
C LEU A 57 -6.70 7.59 3.73
N VAL A 58 -6.28 7.87 2.49
CA VAL A 58 -5.10 7.27 1.86
C VAL A 58 -4.30 8.34 1.13
N ILE A 59 -2.99 8.14 1.02
CA ILE A 59 -2.11 8.99 0.23
C ILE A 59 -2.12 8.47 -1.21
N ARG A 60 -2.45 9.35 -2.17
CA ARG A 60 -2.17 9.15 -3.59
C ARG A 60 -0.84 9.81 -3.92
N ARG A 61 0.12 9.07 -4.47
CA ARG A 61 1.33 9.63 -5.08
C ARG A 61 1.23 9.51 -6.60
N ASN A 62 1.33 10.63 -7.28
CA ASN A 62 1.24 10.72 -8.73
C ASN A 62 2.62 10.54 -9.38
N PRO A 63 2.67 10.22 -10.69
CA PRO A 63 3.92 10.06 -11.45
C PRO A 63 4.86 11.27 -11.41
N ASP A 64 4.30 12.48 -11.29
CA ASP A 64 5.06 13.74 -11.18
C ASP A 64 5.67 13.96 -9.78
N GLY A 65 5.41 13.04 -8.84
CA GLY A 65 5.87 13.12 -7.46
C GLY A 65 4.93 13.87 -6.52
N SER A 66 3.86 14.51 -7.03
CA SER A 66 2.85 15.14 -6.18
C SER A 66 2.15 14.11 -5.30
N ARG A 67 1.80 14.51 -4.08
CA ARG A 67 1.13 13.66 -3.11
C ARG A 67 -0.14 14.33 -2.62
N GLN A 68 -1.22 13.57 -2.54
CA GLN A 68 -2.53 14.05 -2.12
C GLN A 68 -3.10 13.12 -1.07
N LEU A 69 -3.80 13.69 -0.10
CA LEU A 69 -4.63 12.92 0.81
C LEU A 69 -6.02 12.78 0.18
N VAL A 70 -6.49 11.54 0.01
CA VAL A 70 -7.76 11.24 -0.68
C VAL A 70 -8.64 10.33 0.17
N LYS A 71 -9.95 10.39 -0.11
CA LYS A 71 -10.97 9.54 0.49
C LYS A 71 -11.76 8.82 -0.60
N PHE A 72 -12.02 7.53 -0.44
CA PHE A 72 -12.95 6.80 -1.28
C PHE A 72 -14.35 6.80 -0.66
N THR A 73 -15.36 7.20 -1.43
CA THR A 73 -16.76 7.14 -1.01
C THR A 73 -17.31 5.72 -1.11
N ALA A 74 -18.48 5.47 -0.52
CA ALA A 74 -19.19 4.20 -0.69
C ALA A 74 -19.52 3.90 -2.17
N GLN A 75 -19.64 4.94 -3.00
CA GLN A 75 -19.86 4.85 -4.44
C GLN A 75 -18.56 4.66 -5.23
N ARG A 76 -17.43 4.38 -4.54
CA ARG A 76 -16.09 4.21 -5.12
C ARG A 76 -15.58 5.45 -5.87
N THR A 77 -16.08 6.62 -5.51
CA THR A 77 -15.57 7.90 -6.02
C THR A 77 -14.39 8.34 -5.20
N GLU A 78 -13.33 8.79 -5.87
CA GLU A 78 -12.17 9.39 -5.23
C GLU A 78 -12.41 10.88 -4.98
N LEU A 79 -12.24 11.31 -3.73
CA LEU A 79 -12.31 12.71 -3.33
C LEU A 79 -10.94 13.16 -2.83
N VAL A 80 -10.36 14.16 -3.47
CA VAL A 80 -9.13 14.81 -3.00
C VAL A 80 -9.48 15.72 -1.82
N ILE A 81 -8.85 15.48 -0.68
CA ILE A 81 -9.05 16.25 0.54
C ILE A 81 -8.06 17.42 0.58
N CYS A 82 -6.78 17.15 0.34
CA CYS A 82 -5.74 18.17 0.24
C CYS A 82 -4.50 17.67 -0.51
N GLU A 83 -3.69 18.62 -0.96
CA GLU A 83 -2.30 18.36 -1.34
C GLU A 83 -1.45 18.16 -0.08
N LEU A 84 -0.51 17.23 -0.14
CA LEU A 84 0.52 17.02 0.87
C LEU A 84 1.79 17.73 0.40
N ALA A 85 2.48 18.39 1.34
CA ALA A 85 3.78 18.99 1.04
C ALA A 85 4.75 17.94 0.48
N ALA A 86 5.65 18.36 -0.40
CA ALA A 86 6.78 17.52 -0.81
C ALA A 86 7.58 17.14 0.45
N ALA A 87 7.95 15.85 0.56
CA ALA A 87 8.86 15.36 1.60
C ALA A 87 10.30 15.70 1.23
#